data_AF-A0A4Q4WNV7-F1
#
_entry.id   AF-A0A4Q4WNV7-F1
#
_cell.length_a   1.000
_cell.length_b   1.000
_cell.length_c   1.000
_cell.angle_alpha   90.00
_cell.angle_beta   90.00
_cell.angle_gamma   90.00
#
_symmetry.space_group_name_H-M   'P 1'
#
loop_
_entity.id
_entity.type
_entity.pdbx_description
1 polymer ?
#
loop_
_entity_poly.entity_id
_entity_poly.type
_entity_poly.pdbx_seq_one_letter_code
_entity_poly.pdbx_strand_id
1 'polypeptide(L)'
;MAEVCMENYDKAFRDIARAGDILGSGVNFGCGSSRGQAATAILAKKTPLLLAKSFGNIFYRNSINNALVGVEVKKLVQRLRETFKAEADGAVLTRRTSWGFVWDVRRSKATVTEGEDGQTWSQKVGELPPNVQEIIACGGLEK
;
A
#
# COMPACT_ATOMS: atom_id res chain seq x y z
N MET A 1 -11.34 14.89 1.06
CA MET A 1 -10.09 14.10 1.18
C MET A 1 -10.05 12.93 0.19
N ALA A 2 -11.04 12.04 0.19
CA ALA A 2 -11.06 10.85 -0.69
C ALA A 2 -11.02 11.16 -2.19
N GLU A 3 -11.66 12.26 -2.62
CA GLU A 3 -11.80 12.62 -4.04
C GLU A 3 -10.50 13.08 -4.69
N VAL A 4 -9.58 13.61 -3.90
CA VAL A 4 -8.29 14.19 -4.35
C VAL A 4 -7.10 13.31 -3.95
N CYS A 5 -7.35 12.08 -3.51
CA CYS A 5 -6.30 11.13 -3.17
C CYS A 5 -5.46 10.82 -4.42
N MET A 6 -4.14 10.96 -4.33
CA MET A 6 -3.17 10.77 -5.42
C MET A 6 -3.34 11.69 -6.64
N GLU A 7 -4.18 12.72 -6.59
CA GLU A 7 -4.53 13.56 -7.75
C GLU A 7 -3.32 14.24 -8.41
N ASN A 8 -2.32 14.64 -7.62
CA ASN A 8 -1.08 15.24 -8.13
C ASN A 8 -0.23 14.27 -8.98
N TYR A 9 -0.44 12.96 -8.81
CA TYR A 9 0.26 11.92 -9.55
C TYR A 9 -0.60 11.40 -10.69
N ASP A 10 -1.87 11.10 -10.41
CA ASP A 10 -2.80 10.57 -11.40
C ASP A 10 -4.24 10.95 -11.03
N LYS A 11 -4.85 11.84 -11.83
CA LYS A 11 -6.25 12.24 -11.65
C LYS A 11 -7.22 11.07 -11.81
N ALA A 12 -6.88 10.08 -12.64
CA ALA A 12 -7.71 8.90 -12.87
C ALA A 12 -7.74 7.96 -11.66
N PHE A 13 -6.83 8.14 -10.69
CA PHE A 13 -6.82 7.34 -9.44
C PHE A 13 -8.17 7.40 -8.71
N ARG A 14 -8.86 8.55 -8.77
CA ARG A 14 -10.20 8.72 -8.20
C ARG A 14 -11.18 7.66 -8.70
N ASP A 15 -11.11 7.30 -9.97
CA ASP A 15 -12.08 6.40 -10.60
C ASP A 15 -11.59 4.94 -10.62
N ILE A 16 -10.27 4.74 -10.64
CA ILE A 16 -9.65 3.40 -10.67
C ILE A 16 -9.71 2.72 -9.29
N ALA A 17 -9.43 3.46 -8.22
CA ALA A 17 -9.36 2.92 -6.86
C ALA A 17 -10.75 2.74 -6.25
N ARG A 18 -10.99 1.56 -5.67
CA ARG A 18 -12.24 1.15 -5.03
C ARG A 18 -12.00 0.84 -3.55
N ALA A 19 -13.08 0.91 -2.77
CA ALA A 19 -13.05 0.55 -1.37
C ALA A 19 -12.61 -0.92 -1.20
N GLY A 20 -11.69 -1.17 -0.27
CA GLY A 20 -11.11 -2.50 -0.02
C GLY A 20 -9.86 -2.81 -0.85
N ASP A 21 -9.51 -1.96 -1.83
CA ASP A 21 -8.28 -2.16 -2.60
C ASP A 21 -7.03 -1.95 -1.75
N ILE A 22 -5.97 -2.69 -2.09
CA ILE A 22 -4.65 -2.53 -1.51
C ILE A 22 -3.83 -1.65 -2.46
N LEU A 23 -3.20 -0.59 -1.92
CA LEU A 23 -2.39 0.32 -2.73
C LEU A 23 -0.92 -0.15 -2.73
N GLY A 24 -0.42 -0.49 -3.92
CA GLY A 24 0.98 -0.85 -4.16
C GLY A 24 1.80 0.34 -4.67
N SER A 25 3.04 0.48 -4.22
CA SER A 25 3.97 1.50 -4.71
C SER A 25 5.44 1.02 -4.75
N GLY A 26 6.30 1.89 -5.26
CA GLY A 26 7.73 1.63 -5.46
C GLY A 26 8.58 1.87 -4.20
N VAL A 27 9.72 2.51 -4.40
CA VAL A 27 10.70 2.81 -3.34
C VAL A 27 10.35 4.16 -2.71
N ASN A 28 10.54 4.27 -1.40
CA ASN A 28 10.44 5.51 -0.64
C ASN A 28 9.06 6.19 -0.76
N PHE A 29 7.99 5.40 -0.64
CA PHE A 29 6.63 5.93 -0.69
C PHE A 29 6.37 6.91 0.47
N GLY A 30 5.70 8.02 0.18
CA GLY A 30 5.42 9.07 1.16
C GLY A 30 6.65 9.90 1.54
N CYS A 31 7.65 9.97 0.67
CA CYS A 31 8.78 10.88 0.87
C CYS A 31 8.34 12.36 0.86
N GLY A 32 9.12 13.21 1.52
CA GLY A 32 8.86 14.64 1.63
C GLY A 32 8.60 15.11 3.06
N SER A 33 8.09 16.32 3.19
CA SER A 33 7.76 16.92 4.48
C SER A 33 6.54 16.27 5.13
N SER A 34 6.44 16.38 6.46
CA SER A 34 5.31 15.82 7.20
C SER A 34 3.99 16.44 6.74
N ARG A 35 3.16 15.62 6.12
CA ARG A 35 1.77 15.95 5.75
C ARG A 35 0.87 14.81 6.19
N GLY A 36 0.35 14.87 7.42
CA GLY A 36 -0.55 13.82 7.96
C GLY A 36 -1.76 13.54 7.06
N GLN A 37 -2.20 14.58 6.35
CA GLN A 37 -3.20 14.55 5.29
C GLN A 37 -2.99 13.46 4.21
N ALA A 38 -1.75 13.03 3.95
CA ALA A 38 -1.49 11.97 2.98
C ALA A 38 -2.06 10.61 3.44
N ALA A 39 -1.87 10.24 4.71
CA ALA A 39 -2.40 9.00 5.26
C ALA A 39 -3.93 9.03 5.36
N THR A 40 -4.49 10.15 5.83
CA THR A 40 -5.95 10.30 5.95
C THR A 40 -6.64 10.32 4.59
N ALA A 41 -6.02 10.85 3.52
CA ALA A 41 -6.56 10.78 2.17
C ALA A 41 -6.69 9.34 1.67
N ILE A 42 -5.69 8.48 1.93
CA ILE A 42 -5.71 7.06 1.55
C ILE A 42 -6.77 6.30 2.36
N LEU A 43 -6.85 6.55 3.66
CA LEU A 43 -7.89 5.96 4.52
C LEU A 43 -9.30 6.40 4.10
N ALA A 44 -9.49 7.67 3.73
CA ALA A 44 -10.76 8.17 3.23
C ALA A 44 -11.18 7.49 1.91
N LYS A 45 -10.23 6.97 1.13
CA LYS A 45 -10.48 6.14 -0.06
C LYS A 45 -10.87 4.69 0.29
N LYS A 46 -10.87 4.34 1.59
CA LYS A 46 -11.14 3.00 2.13
C LYS A 46 -10.12 1.96 1.64
N THR A 47 -8.87 2.38 1.46
CA THR A 47 -7.73 1.51 1.18
C THR A 47 -7.13 1.05 2.51
N PRO A 48 -7.33 -0.22 2.94
CA PRO A 48 -6.94 -0.66 4.28
C PRO A 48 -5.44 -0.92 4.43
N LEU A 49 -4.69 -1.04 3.33
CA LEU A 49 -3.31 -1.50 3.36
C LEU A 49 -2.47 -0.86 2.24
N LEU A 50 -1.24 -0.50 2.59
CA LEU A 50 -0.20 -0.07 1.66
C LEU A 50 0.89 -1.13 1.53
N LEU A 51 1.31 -1.40 0.30
CA LEU A 51 2.46 -2.25 -0.01
C LEU A 51 3.50 -1.41 -0.75
N ALA A 52 4.74 -1.43 -0.31
CA ALA A 52 5.81 -0.72 -0.99
C ALA A 52 7.12 -1.51 -0.97
N LYS A 53 8.10 -1.09 -1.78
CA LYS A 53 9.47 -1.58 -1.63
C LYS A 53 10.14 -0.97 -0.40
N SER A 54 9.82 0.30 -0.11
CA SER A 54 10.13 0.97 1.15
C SER A 54 9.26 2.20 1.37
N PHE A 55 9.20 2.69 2.62
CA PHE A 55 8.49 3.91 2.99
C PHE A 55 9.43 5.02 3.46
N GLY A 56 9.02 6.27 3.31
CA GLY A 56 9.68 7.40 3.96
C GLY A 56 9.40 7.40 5.47
N ASN A 57 10.42 7.59 6.30
CA ASN A 57 10.33 7.47 7.77
C ASN A 57 9.22 8.33 8.40
N ILE A 58 9.07 9.57 7.92
CA ILE A 58 8.06 10.51 8.44
C ILE A 58 6.64 10.01 8.10
N PHE A 59 6.43 9.61 6.85
CA PHE A 59 5.15 9.07 6.42
C PHE A 59 4.79 7.78 7.16
N TYR A 60 5.73 6.85 7.31
CA TYR A 60 5.48 5.57 7.97
C TYR A 60 5.04 5.74 9.43
N ARG A 61 5.64 6.66 10.17
CA ARG A 61 5.18 7.00 11.53
C ARG A 61 3.77 7.61 11.51
N ASN A 62 3.52 8.57 10.62
CA ASN A 62 2.21 9.23 10.54
C ASN A 62 1.10 8.26 10.11
N SER A 63 1.42 7.28 9.25
CA SER A 63 0.47 6.27 8.80
C SER A 63 0.03 5.40 9.97
N ILE A 64 0.96 4.96 10.83
CA ILE A 64 0.65 4.22 12.07
C ILE A 64 -0.25 5.05 12.99
N ASN A 65 0.06 6.33 13.20
CA ASN A 65 -0.76 7.22 14.04
C ASN A 65 -2.21 7.33 13.54
N ASN A 66 -2.43 7.20 12.23
CA ASN A 66 -3.74 7.28 11.59
C ASN A 66 -4.37 5.88 11.34
N ALA A 67 -3.75 4.79 11.81
CA ALA A 67 -4.14 3.41 11.51
C ALA A 67 -4.10 3.00 10.02
N LEU A 68 -3.29 3.68 9.21
CA LEU A 68 -2.91 3.22 7.88
C LEU A 68 -1.66 2.34 7.95
N VAL A 69 -1.84 1.05 7.66
CA VAL A 69 -0.77 0.06 7.76
C VAL A 69 -0.01 -0.05 6.45
N GLY A 70 1.32 -0.03 6.54
CA GLY A 70 2.23 -0.24 5.42
C GLY A 70 3.07 -1.49 5.62
N VAL A 71 3.27 -2.28 4.56
CA VAL A 71 4.13 -3.46 4.57
C VAL A 71 5.16 -3.37 3.46
N GLU A 72 6.43 -3.54 3.82
CA GLU A 72 7.51 -3.61 2.84
C GLU A 72 7.60 -5.00 2.21
N VAL A 73 7.34 -5.08 0.90
CA VAL A 73 7.31 -6.33 0.13
C VAL A 73 8.16 -6.18 -1.12
N LYS A 74 9.49 -6.25 -0.97
CA LYS A 74 10.46 -5.98 -2.05
C LYS A 74 10.23 -6.85 -3.30
N LYS A 75 9.93 -8.15 -3.11
CA LYS A 75 9.68 -9.09 -4.21
C LYS A 75 8.41 -8.73 -5.00
N LEU A 76 7.36 -8.25 -4.33
CA LEU A 76 6.12 -7.83 -4.98
C LEU A 76 6.39 -6.73 -6.00
N VAL A 77 7.11 -5.69 -5.59
CA VAL A 77 7.44 -4.56 -6.47
C VAL A 77 8.29 -4.98 -7.65
N GLN A 78 9.24 -5.89 -7.43
CA GLN A 78 10.03 -6.46 -8.52
C GLN A 78 9.13 -7.22 -9.52
N ARG A 79 8.27 -8.12 -9.02
CA ARG A 79 7.36 -8.92 -9.84
C ARG A 79 6.39 -8.04 -10.64
N LEU A 80 5.78 -7.03 -10.01
CA LEU A 80 4.91 -6.08 -10.69
C LEU A 80 5.63 -5.35 -11.85
N ARG A 81 6.87 -4.92 -11.64
CA ARG A 81 7.67 -4.27 -12.68
C ARG A 81 8.04 -5.22 -13.82
N GLU A 82 8.35 -6.47 -13.51
CA GLU A 82 8.66 -7.50 -14.52
C GLU A 82 7.41 -7.83 -15.35
N THR A 83 6.27 -8.06 -14.71
CA THR A 83 5.00 -8.42 -15.36
C THR A 83 4.49 -7.32 -16.28
N PHE A 84 4.54 -6.06 -15.85
CA PHE A 84 3.99 -4.94 -16.60
C PHE A 84 5.04 -4.14 -17.39
N LYS A 85 6.25 -4.70 -17.61
CA LYS A 85 7.37 -4.03 -18.28
C LYS A 85 7.02 -3.54 -19.69
N ALA A 86 6.34 -4.37 -20.48
CA ALA A 86 6.02 -4.08 -21.88
C ALA A 86 4.99 -2.95 -22.05
N GLU A 87 4.20 -2.68 -21.02
CA GLU A 87 3.17 -1.64 -21.03
C GLU A 87 3.67 -0.33 -20.38
N ALA A 88 4.92 -0.30 -19.91
CA ALA A 88 5.53 0.89 -19.32
C ALA A 88 5.83 2.00 -20.35
N ASP A 89 5.82 1.68 -21.65
CA ASP A 89 6.01 2.65 -22.75
C ASP A 89 4.75 3.49 -23.01
N GLY A 90 3.57 3.00 -22.59
CA GLY A 90 2.38 3.83 -22.44
C GLY A 90 2.31 4.33 -21.00
N ALA A 91 2.17 5.64 -20.79
CA ALA A 91 2.20 6.28 -19.46
C ALA A 91 1.00 5.91 -18.56
N VAL A 92 0.83 4.63 -18.21
CA VAL A 92 -0.17 4.14 -17.27
C VAL A 92 0.35 4.40 -15.85
N LEU A 93 -0.14 5.48 -15.24
CA LEU A 93 0.30 5.95 -13.92
C LEU A 93 -0.27 5.10 -12.79
N THR A 94 -1.55 4.70 -12.89
CA THR A 94 -2.22 3.79 -11.95
C THR A 94 -2.77 2.58 -12.70
N ARG A 95 -2.55 1.38 -12.13
CA ARG A 95 -3.07 0.12 -12.67
C ARG A 95 -3.74 -0.70 -11.58
N ARG A 96 -4.92 -1.21 -11.90
CA ARG A 96 -5.57 -2.29 -11.12
C ARG A 96 -5.07 -3.62 -11.65
N THR A 97 -4.43 -4.43 -10.81
CA THR A 97 -3.67 -5.61 -11.26
C THR A 97 -4.40 -6.94 -11.10
N SER A 98 -5.55 -6.98 -10.40
CA SER A 98 -6.25 -8.18 -9.92
C SER A 98 -5.42 -9.12 -9.03
N TRP A 99 -4.25 -8.69 -8.54
CA TRP A 99 -3.41 -9.51 -7.66
C TRP A 99 -3.99 -9.59 -6.26
N GLY A 100 -3.95 -10.80 -5.69
CA GLY A 100 -4.31 -11.06 -4.31
C GLY A 100 -3.14 -10.87 -3.36
N PHE A 101 -3.43 -10.43 -2.13
CA PHE A 101 -2.44 -10.31 -1.07
C PHE A 101 -3.05 -10.74 0.27
N VAL A 102 -2.35 -11.63 0.96
CA VAL A 102 -2.70 -12.10 2.31
C VAL A 102 -1.50 -11.91 3.22
N TRP A 103 -1.70 -11.24 4.35
CA TRP A 103 -0.67 -11.06 5.36
C TRP A 103 -1.04 -11.80 6.64
N ASP A 104 -0.27 -12.85 6.92
CA ASP A 104 -0.27 -13.50 8.22
C ASP A 104 0.61 -12.70 9.16
N VAL A 105 -0.04 -11.83 9.95
CA VAL A 105 0.60 -10.96 10.93
C VAL A 105 1.34 -11.77 12.00
N ARG A 106 0.76 -12.89 12.45
CA ARG A 106 1.34 -13.73 13.52
C ARG A 106 2.63 -14.39 13.09
N ARG A 107 2.70 -14.82 11.82
CA ARG A 107 3.89 -15.48 11.24
C ARG A 107 4.81 -14.53 10.49
N SER A 108 4.50 -13.22 10.47
CA SER A 108 5.20 -12.21 9.68
C SER A 108 5.42 -12.67 8.24
N LYS A 109 4.38 -13.25 7.63
CA LYS A 109 4.44 -13.86 6.29
C LYS A 109 3.41 -13.21 5.37
N ALA A 110 3.87 -12.66 4.25
CA ALA A 110 3.02 -12.23 3.16
C ALA A 110 2.92 -13.33 2.11
N THR A 111 1.73 -13.52 1.56
CA THR A 111 1.43 -14.39 0.42
C THR A 111 0.79 -13.56 -0.67
N VAL A 112 1.33 -13.63 -1.87
CA VAL A 112 0.88 -12.90 -3.05
C VAL A 112 0.39 -13.90 -4.08
N THR A 113 -0.75 -13.62 -4.69
CA THR A 113 -1.31 -14.38 -5.81
C THR A 113 -1.35 -13.45 -7.02
N GLU A 114 -0.60 -13.79 -8.06
CA GLU A 114 -0.45 -12.95 -9.26
C GLU A 114 -1.67 -13.11 -10.19
N GLY A 115 -2.59 -12.16 -10.21
CA GLY A 115 -3.75 -12.18 -11.10
C GLY A 115 -4.64 -13.43 -10.91
N GLU A 116 -5.43 -13.76 -11.93
CA GLU A 116 -6.35 -14.92 -11.88
C GLU A 116 -5.64 -16.26 -12.14
N ASP A 117 -4.65 -16.29 -13.04
CA ASP A 117 -3.95 -17.52 -13.46
C ASP A 117 -2.45 -17.56 -13.09
N GLY A 118 -1.96 -16.56 -12.35
CA GLY A 118 -0.54 -16.47 -12.05
C GLY A 118 -0.11 -17.24 -10.81
N GLN A 119 1.21 -17.26 -10.62
CA GLN A 119 1.82 -17.99 -9.51
C GLN A 119 1.45 -17.38 -8.15
N THR A 120 1.35 -18.26 -7.15
CA THR A 120 1.27 -17.84 -5.74
C THR A 120 2.64 -18.05 -5.09
N TRP A 121 3.10 -17.06 -4.34
CA TRP A 121 4.34 -17.16 -3.58
C TRP A 121 4.23 -16.46 -2.23
N SER A 122 5.06 -16.89 -1.29
CA SER A 122 5.16 -16.24 0.03
C SER A 122 6.56 -15.68 0.27
N GLN A 123 6.65 -14.70 1.16
CA GLN A 123 7.91 -14.22 1.71
C GLN A 123 7.74 -13.81 3.18
N LYS A 124 8.85 -13.80 3.93
CA LYS A 124 8.89 -13.11 5.22
C LYS A 124 8.78 -11.59 5.00
N VAL A 125 8.05 -10.92 5.87
CA VAL A 125 7.89 -9.46 5.92
C VAL A 125 8.21 -8.95 7.32
N GLY A 126 8.20 -7.63 7.49
CA GLY A 126 8.34 -7.01 8.81
C GLY A 126 7.25 -7.46 9.77
N GLU A 127 7.60 -7.50 11.05
CA GLU A 127 6.65 -7.78 12.12
C GLU A 127 5.73 -6.58 12.32
N LEU A 128 4.49 -6.82 12.74
CA LEU A 128 3.60 -5.79 13.26
C LEU A 128 3.54 -5.97 14.78
N PRO A 129 4.28 -5.17 15.57
CA PRO A 129 4.35 -5.34 17.01
C PRO A 129 2.95 -5.25 17.67
N PRO A 130 2.68 -5.99 18.77
CA PRO A 130 1.36 -6.02 19.42
C PRO A 130 0.81 -4.63 19.78
N ASN A 131 1.65 -3.73 20.30
CA ASN A 131 1.24 -2.36 20.59
C ASN A 131 0.80 -1.58 19.35
N VAL A 132 1.42 -1.83 18.20
CA VAL A 132 0.99 -1.23 16.92
C VAL A 132 -0.32 -1.85 16.46
N GLN A 133 -0.52 -3.17 16.65
CA GLN A 133 -1.78 -3.83 16.35
C GLN A 133 -2.94 -3.24 17.16
N GLU A 134 -2.72 -2.96 18.46
CA GLU A 134 -3.72 -2.32 19.32
C GLU A 134 -4.10 -0.91 18.84
N ILE A 135 -3.11 -0.10 18.45
CA ILE A 135 -3.34 1.23 17.88
C ILE A 135 -4.22 1.14 16.63
N ILE A 136 -3.89 0.22 15.72
CA ILE A 136 -4.63 0.01 14.47
C ILE A 136 -6.06 -0.47 14.78
N ALA A 137 -6.22 -1.42 15.71
CA ALA A 137 -7.52 -1.92 16.14
C ALA A 137 -8.40 -0.82 16.75
N CYS A 138 -7.78 0.17 17.42
CA CYS A 138 -8.47 1.33 17.96
C CYS A 138 -8.80 2.42 16.93
N GLY A 139 -8.36 2.28 15.67
CA GLY A 139 -8.56 3.26 14.60
C GLY A 139 -7.52 4.38 14.56
N GLY A 140 -6.40 4.24 15.28
CA GLY A 140 -5.30 5.20 15.32
C GLY A 140 -5.12 5.85 16.69
N LEU A 141 -4.06 6.64 16.81
CA LEU A 141 -3.75 7.47 17.99
C LEU A 141 -4.47 8.83 17.96
N GLU A 142 -4.78 9.32 16.76
CA GLU A 142 -5.41 10.62 16.52
C GLU A 142 -6.93 10.40 16.37
N LYS A 143 -7.64 10.26 17.51
CA LYS A 143 -9.11 10.31 17.57
C LYS A 143 -9.61 11.73 17.74
#